data_AF-A0A960HZE8-F1
#
_entry.id   AF-A0A960HZE8-F1
#
_cell.length_a   1.000
_cell.length_b   1.000
_cell.length_c   1.000
_cell.angle_alpha   90.00
_cell.angle_beta   90.00
_cell.angle_gamma   90.00
#
_symmetry.space_group_name_H-M   'P 1'
#
loop_
_entity.id
_entity.type
_entity.pdbx_description
1 polymer ?
#
loop_
_entity_poly.entity_id
_entity_poly.type
_entity_poly.pdbx_seq_one_letter_code
_entity_poly.pdbx_strand_id
1 'polypeptide(L)'
;MFSVLIVVTLAMAAADWLVVSTGNKRLEYLLKPATMVALIAACASMTNPDPGDARLWIVLGLCASLIGDVFLIEESRFIQGLASFLIAHVLYIVGFLTMGVSVGAILVGLVVAVVGIVIVGRRIEKGAARQDPVLGRAVAAYIGVISAMVTVAIGTGRPWAIIGALLFYSSDAFIGWSRFVKGFARQDLAIIVTYHLGQIGIVLSLLPRT
;
A
#
# COMPACT_ATOMS: atom_id res chain seq x y z
N MET A 1 7.06 15.17 -18.24
CA MET A 1 6.72 15.52 -16.84
C MET A 1 6.61 14.28 -15.98
N PHE A 2 5.70 13.33 -16.27
CA PHE A 2 5.56 12.05 -15.54
C PHE A 2 6.89 11.34 -15.22
N SER A 3 7.69 11.03 -16.25
CA SER A 3 8.95 10.28 -16.05
C SER A 3 9.95 11.01 -15.14
N VAL A 4 10.02 12.35 -15.24
CA VAL A 4 10.86 13.17 -14.37
C VAL A 4 10.40 13.07 -12.93
N LEU A 5 9.08 13.18 -12.69
CA LEU A 5 8.52 13.07 -11.35
C LEU A 5 8.70 11.66 -10.76
N ILE A 6 8.61 10.60 -11.56
CA ILE A 6 8.94 9.23 -11.10
C ILE A 6 10.41 9.12 -10.69
N VAL A 7 11.35 9.71 -11.44
CA VAL A 7 12.77 9.73 -11.04
C VAL A 7 12.96 10.50 -9.74
N VAL A 8 12.27 11.64 -9.58
CA VAL A 8 12.28 12.41 -8.33
C VAL A 8 11.71 11.59 -7.17
N THR A 9 10.58 10.90 -7.36
CA THR A 9 9.99 10.00 -6.36
C THR A 9 10.99 8.91 -5.96
N LEU A 10 11.66 8.27 -6.91
CA LEU A 10 12.65 7.22 -6.63
C LEU A 10 13.84 7.77 -5.84
N ALA A 11 14.33 8.96 -6.18
CA ALA A 11 15.42 9.61 -5.44
C ALA A 11 15.00 9.97 -4.01
N MET A 12 13.80 10.51 -3.83
CA MET A 12 13.23 10.81 -2.51
C MET A 12 12.99 9.53 -1.68
N ALA A 13 12.46 8.47 -2.30
CA ALA A 13 12.27 7.18 -1.66
C ALA A 13 13.62 6.59 -1.19
N ALA A 14 14.65 6.62 -2.04
CA ALA A 14 15.98 6.14 -1.66
C ALA A 14 16.58 6.96 -0.51
N ALA A 15 16.42 8.28 -0.51
CA ALA A 15 16.84 9.15 0.58
C ALA A 15 16.08 8.82 1.88
N ASP A 16 14.77 8.59 1.80
CA ASP A 16 13.95 8.20 2.94
C ASP A 16 14.39 6.84 3.51
N TRP A 17 14.69 5.85 2.65
CA TRP A 17 15.20 4.55 3.08
C TRP A 17 16.51 4.67 3.86
N LEU A 18 17.42 5.54 3.43
CA LEU A 18 18.66 5.84 4.16
C LEU A 18 18.34 6.48 5.52
N VAL A 19 17.43 7.46 5.56
CA VAL A 19 17.01 8.11 6.81
C VAL A 19 16.38 7.11 7.78
N VAL A 20 15.45 6.27 7.32
CA VAL A 20 14.83 5.22 8.13
C VAL A 20 15.89 4.25 8.66
N SER A 21 16.91 3.90 7.87
CA SER A 21 18.00 3.03 8.32
C SER A 21 18.84 3.62 9.47
N THR A 22 18.84 4.95 9.62
CA THR A 22 19.54 5.68 10.71
C THR A 22 18.65 5.97 11.91
N GLY A 23 17.33 5.71 11.83
CA GLY A 23 16.37 6.00 12.90
C GLY A 23 16.04 7.48 13.10
N ASN A 24 16.40 8.36 12.15
CA ASN A 24 16.18 9.81 12.30
C ASN A 24 14.73 10.21 11.97
N LYS A 25 13.86 10.14 12.99
CA LYS A 25 12.42 10.45 12.86
C LYS A 25 12.12 11.85 12.34
N ARG A 26 12.93 12.86 12.62
CA ARG A 26 12.68 14.24 12.13
C ARG A 26 12.77 14.33 10.61
N LEU A 27 13.75 13.65 10.02
CA LEU A 27 13.89 13.62 8.56
C LEU A 27 12.84 12.70 7.93
N GLU A 28 12.43 11.62 8.61
CA GLU A 28 11.32 10.77 8.17
C GLU A 28 10.01 11.57 8.04
N TYR A 29 9.72 12.48 8.98
CA TYR A 29 8.57 13.41 8.91
C TYR A 29 8.56 14.30 7.66
N LEU A 30 9.71 14.52 7.02
CA LEU A 30 9.82 15.32 5.82
C LEU A 30 9.83 14.44 4.56
N LEU A 31 10.73 13.46 4.49
CA LEU A 31 10.99 12.71 3.27
C LEU A 31 9.87 11.73 2.92
N LYS A 32 9.23 11.12 3.92
CA LYS A 32 8.14 10.17 3.70
C LYS A 32 6.91 10.86 3.07
N PRO A 33 6.37 11.97 3.62
CA PRO A 33 5.35 12.75 2.93
C PRO A 33 5.80 13.32 1.58
N ALA A 34 7.04 13.83 1.47
CA ALA A 34 7.54 14.41 0.23
C ALA A 34 7.59 13.37 -0.92
N THR A 35 8.00 12.14 -0.63
CA THR A 35 8.01 11.03 -1.60
C THR A 35 6.61 10.77 -2.16
N MET A 36 5.61 10.73 -1.28
CA MET A 36 4.22 10.51 -1.68
C MET A 36 3.63 11.71 -2.44
N VAL A 37 3.95 12.95 -2.06
CA VAL A 37 3.54 14.14 -2.80
C VAL A 37 4.13 14.14 -4.22
N ALA A 38 5.41 13.79 -4.38
CA ALA A 38 6.04 13.65 -5.69
C ALA A 38 5.35 12.56 -6.53
N LEU A 39 4.98 11.43 -5.91
CA LEU A 39 4.29 10.35 -6.59
C LEU A 39 2.86 10.72 -7.00
N ILE A 40 2.12 11.43 -6.15
CA ILE A 40 0.80 11.99 -6.46
C ILE A 40 0.90 12.94 -7.65
N ALA A 41 1.88 13.85 -7.64
CA ALA A 41 2.13 14.76 -8.75
C ALA A 41 2.49 14.01 -10.03
N ALA A 42 3.29 12.94 -9.93
CA ALA A 42 3.59 12.06 -11.06
C ALA A 42 2.30 11.49 -11.63
N CYS A 43 1.50 10.79 -10.82
CA CYS A 43 0.24 10.18 -11.22
C CYS A 43 -0.72 11.19 -11.87
N ALA A 44 -0.88 12.39 -11.29
CA ALA A 44 -1.73 13.44 -11.81
C ALA A 44 -1.22 14.02 -13.15
N SER A 45 0.11 14.05 -13.36
CA SER A 45 0.74 14.54 -14.59
C SER A 45 0.70 13.57 -15.77
N MET A 46 0.20 12.35 -15.57
CA MET A 46 0.16 11.33 -16.62
C MET A 46 -0.80 11.74 -17.74
N THR A 47 -0.30 11.81 -18.97
CA THR A 47 -1.07 12.30 -20.14
C THR A 47 -1.97 11.24 -20.75
N ASN A 48 -1.52 9.98 -20.77
CA ASN A 48 -2.24 8.87 -21.39
C ASN A 48 -2.47 7.72 -20.38
N PRO A 49 -3.18 7.95 -19.26
CA PRO A 49 -3.60 6.87 -18.38
C PRO A 49 -4.60 5.97 -19.10
N ASP A 50 -4.44 4.66 -18.96
CA ASP A 50 -5.34 3.67 -19.52
C ASP A 50 -5.83 2.73 -18.41
N PRO A 51 -7.14 2.63 -18.11
CA PRO A 51 -8.19 3.56 -18.53
C PRO A 51 -8.11 4.86 -17.72
N GLY A 52 -8.56 5.97 -18.32
CA GLY A 52 -8.47 7.29 -17.71
C GLY A 52 -9.19 7.43 -16.36
N ASP A 53 -10.33 6.75 -16.20
CA ASP A 53 -11.16 6.82 -14.99
C ASP A 53 -10.48 6.21 -13.76
N ALA A 54 -9.58 5.24 -13.96
CA ALA A 54 -8.81 4.63 -12.87
C ALA A 54 -7.86 5.63 -12.19
N ARG A 55 -7.40 6.65 -12.93
CA ARG A 55 -6.43 7.64 -12.42
C ARG A 55 -7.01 8.42 -11.24
N LEU A 56 -8.27 8.83 -11.30
CA LEU A 56 -8.90 9.59 -10.21
C LEU A 56 -8.88 8.79 -8.90
N TRP A 57 -9.33 7.54 -8.96
CA TRP A 57 -9.37 6.64 -7.81
C TRP A 57 -7.99 6.36 -7.23
N ILE A 58 -6.98 6.14 -8.10
CA ILE A 58 -5.60 5.94 -7.65
C ILE A 58 -5.03 7.20 -7.00
N VAL A 59 -5.27 8.39 -7.55
CA VAL A 59 -4.83 9.65 -6.93
C VAL A 59 -5.48 9.86 -5.56
N LEU A 60 -6.80 9.61 -5.44
CA LEU A 60 -7.48 9.70 -4.14
C LEU A 60 -6.93 8.68 -3.14
N GLY A 61 -6.64 7.45 -3.59
CA GLY A 61 -6.00 6.42 -2.75
C GLY A 61 -4.60 6.82 -2.28
N LEU A 62 -3.80 7.45 -3.15
CA LEU A 62 -2.48 7.98 -2.79
C LEU A 62 -2.59 9.12 -1.77
N CYS A 63 -3.56 10.02 -1.92
CA CYS A 63 -3.82 11.07 -0.93
C CYS A 63 -4.23 10.48 0.43
N ALA A 64 -5.10 9.48 0.45
CA ALA A 64 -5.47 8.77 1.67
C ALA A 64 -4.26 8.04 2.31
N SER A 65 -3.40 7.44 1.49
CA SER A 65 -2.15 6.81 1.93
C SER A 65 -1.17 7.82 2.54
N LEU A 66 -1.01 9.00 1.93
CA LEU A 66 -0.20 10.09 2.47
C LEU A 66 -0.71 10.56 3.84
N ILE A 67 -2.03 10.69 4.01
CA ILE A 67 -2.63 11.02 5.32
C ILE A 67 -2.33 9.89 6.33
N GLY A 68 -2.45 8.64 5.89
CA GLY A 68 -2.11 7.46 6.69
C GLY A 68 -0.65 7.46 7.14
N ASP A 69 0.28 7.81 6.25
CA ASP A 69 1.71 7.94 6.56
C ASP A 69 1.96 8.95 7.68
N VAL A 70 1.34 10.14 7.59
CA VAL A 70 1.48 11.19 8.62
C VAL A 70 0.94 10.73 9.97
N PHE A 71 -0.17 9.97 9.98
CA PHE A 71 -0.70 9.40 11.22
C PHE A 71 0.20 8.29 11.77
N LEU A 72 0.73 7.39 10.95
CA LEU A 72 1.54 6.25 11.39
C LEU A 72 2.92 6.63 11.94
N ILE A 73 3.42 7.85 11.72
CA ILE A 73 4.68 8.28 12.35
C ILE A 73 4.52 8.39 13.89
N GLU A 74 3.32 8.69 14.38
CA GLU A 74 3.01 8.69 15.82
C GLU A 74 2.27 7.40 16.21
N GLU A 75 2.84 6.63 17.14
CA GLU A 75 2.21 5.38 17.59
C GLU A 75 0.81 5.57 18.19
N SER A 76 0.55 6.73 18.80
CA SER A 76 -0.77 7.10 19.37
C SER A 76 -1.87 7.22 18.31
N ARG A 77 -1.50 7.43 17.04
CA ARG A 77 -2.42 7.63 15.92
C ARG A 77 -2.50 6.40 14.99
N PHE A 78 -2.10 5.24 15.48
CA PHE A 78 -2.12 3.99 14.71
C PHE A 78 -3.50 3.68 14.10
N ILE A 79 -4.59 3.87 14.85
CA ILE A 79 -5.94 3.58 14.38
C ILE A 79 -6.37 4.55 13.27
N GLN A 80 -6.01 5.82 13.39
CA GLN A 80 -6.26 6.84 12.37
C GLN A 80 -5.48 6.50 11.10
N GLY A 81 -4.21 6.10 11.23
CA GLY A 81 -3.41 5.61 10.11
C GLY A 81 -4.04 4.38 9.44
N LEU A 82 -4.44 3.39 10.23
CA LEU A 82 -5.12 2.19 9.75
C LEU A 82 -6.41 2.53 8.99
N ALA A 83 -7.23 3.45 9.51
CA ALA A 83 -8.45 3.90 8.84
C ALA A 83 -8.16 4.62 7.52
N SER A 84 -7.14 5.48 7.47
CA SER A 84 -6.72 6.16 6.25
C SER A 84 -6.24 5.18 5.17
N PHE A 85 -5.45 4.16 5.54
CA PHE A 85 -5.04 3.12 4.60
C PHE A 85 -6.18 2.21 4.17
N LEU A 86 -7.15 1.92 5.05
CA LEU A 86 -8.35 1.18 4.67
C LEU A 86 -9.11 1.91 3.56
N ILE A 87 -9.27 3.23 3.69
CA ILE A 87 -9.87 4.09 2.66
C ILE A 87 -9.04 4.04 1.38
N ALA A 88 -7.71 4.12 1.48
CA ALA A 88 -6.82 4.00 0.32
C ALA A 88 -7.04 2.67 -0.43
N HIS A 89 -7.09 1.55 0.29
CA HIS A 89 -7.31 0.22 -0.29
C HIS A 89 -8.67 0.11 -1.00
N VAL A 90 -9.73 0.67 -0.42
CA VAL A 90 -11.04 0.74 -1.09
C VAL A 90 -10.97 1.55 -2.39
N LEU A 91 -10.30 2.71 -2.36
CA LEU A 91 -10.13 3.55 -3.55
C LEU A 91 -9.30 2.83 -4.62
N TYR A 92 -8.24 2.10 -4.25
CA TYR A 92 -7.49 1.28 -5.19
C TYR A 92 -8.31 0.12 -5.76
N ILE A 93 -9.15 -0.54 -4.95
CA ILE A 93 -10.09 -1.56 -5.45
C ILE A 93 -10.98 -0.98 -6.54
N VAL A 94 -11.61 0.18 -6.29
CA VAL A 94 -12.46 0.84 -7.29
C VAL A 94 -11.64 1.18 -8.54
N GLY A 95 -10.44 1.74 -8.38
CA GLY A 95 -9.55 2.06 -9.49
C GLY A 95 -9.11 0.84 -10.31
N PHE A 96 -8.89 -0.31 -9.69
CA PHE A 96 -8.55 -1.55 -10.39
C PHE A 96 -9.77 -2.18 -11.08
N LEU A 97 -10.96 -2.09 -10.48
CA LEU A 97 -12.19 -2.57 -11.12
C LEU A 97 -12.49 -1.82 -12.42
N THR A 98 -12.20 -0.52 -12.50
CA THR A 98 -12.38 0.23 -13.75
C THR A 98 -11.40 -0.18 -14.85
N MET A 99 -10.28 -0.85 -14.52
CA MET A 99 -9.34 -1.42 -15.49
C MET A 99 -9.84 -2.69 -16.18
N GLY A 100 -10.99 -3.21 -15.74
CA GLY A 100 -11.52 -4.49 -16.18
C GLY A 100 -10.82 -5.66 -15.49
N VAL A 101 -11.60 -6.62 -15.02
CA VAL A 101 -11.09 -7.82 -14.34
C VAL A 101 -11.59 -9.09 -15.00
N SER A 102 -10.76 -10.12 -15.05
CA SER A 102 -11.15 -11.45 -15.52
C SER A 102 -11.50 -12.37 -14.37
N VAL A 103 -12.56 -13.16 -14.51
CA VAL A 103 -13.00 -14.12 -13.47
C VAL A 103 -11.89 -15.13 -13.14
N GLY A 104 -11.20 -15.65 -14.16
CA GLY A 104 -10.11 -16.60 -13.98
C GLY A 104 -8.97 -16.01 -13.13
N ALA A 105 -8.54 -14.78 -13.41
CA ALA A 105 -7.49 -14.14 -12.62
C ALA A 105 -7.98 -13.74 -11.21
N ILE A 106 -9.26 -13.37 -11.04
CA ILE A 106 -9.85 -13.16 -9.72
C ILE A 106 -9.77 -14.42 -8.86
N LEU A 107 -10.04 -15.62 -9.43
CA LEU A 107 -9.91 -16.87 -8.69
C LEU A 107 -8.47 -17.13 -8.24
N VAL A 108 -7.48 -16.84 -9.09
CA VAL A 108 -6.06 -16.90 -8.72
C VAL A 108 -5.77 -15.91 -7.59
N GLY A 109 -6.26 -14.69 -7.70
CA GLY A 109 -6.12 -13.66 -6.68
C GLY A 109 -6.73 -14.07 -5.34
N LEU A 110 -7.90 -14.72 -5.36
CA LEU A 110 -8.56 -15.24 -4.17
C LEU A 110 -7.72 -16.32 -3.48
N VAL A 111 -7.09 -17.23 -4.25
CA VAL A 111 -6.18 -18.24 -3.70
C VAL A 111 -4.99 -17.57 -3.00
N VAL A 112 -4.36 -16.59 -3.66
CA VAL A 112 -3.24 -15.82 -3.08
C VAL A 112 -3.65 -15.11 -1.79
N ALA A 113 -4.81 -14.43 -1.81
CA ALA A 113 -5.38 -13.77 -0.66
C ALA A 113 -5.65 -14.74 0.51
N VAL A 114 -6.30 -15.88 0.25
CA VAL A 114 -6.60 -16.88 1.28
C VAL A 114 -5.32 -17.46 1.87
N VAL A 115 -4.31 -17.76 1.05
CA VAL A 115 -3.01 -18.25 1.53
C VAL A 115 -2.34 -17.20 2.42
N GLY A 116 -2.31 -15.93 2.00
CA GLY A 116 -1.78 -14.82 2.81
C GLY A 116 -2.49 -14.67 4.16
N ILE A 117 -3.83 -14.72 4.15
CA ILE A 117 -4.65 -14.68 5.38
C ILE A 117 -4.31 -15.86 6.29
N VAL A 118 -4.27 -17.08 5.76
CA VAL A 118 -4.07 -18.29 6.57
C VAL A 118 -2.67 -18.33 7.19
N ILE A 119 -1.63 -18.00 6.42
CA ILE A 119 -0.23 -18.08 6.86
C ILE A 119 0.13 -16.91 7.79
N VAL A 120 -0.28 -15.68 7.43
CA VAL A 120 0.16 -14.45 8.09
C VAL A 120 -1.00 -13.75 8.80
N GLY A 121 -2.08 -13.47 8.08
CA GLY A 121 -3.20 -12.65 8.57
C GLY A 121 -3.83 -13.15 9.87
N ARG A 122 -4.07 -14.46 10.02
CA ARG A 122 -4.63 -15.07 11.24
C ARG A 122 -3.73 -14.93 12.45
N ARG A 123 -2.40 -14.86 12.27
CA ARG A 123 -1.47 -14.64 13.39
C ARG A 123 -1.51 -13.19 13.84
N ILE A 124 -1.57 -12.26 12.89
CA ILE A 124 -1.70 -10.82 13.16
C ILE A 124 -3.03 -10.53 13.87
N GLU A 125 -4.15 -11.03 13.33
CA GLU A 125 -5.49 -10.86 13.90
C GLU A 125 -5.57 -11.40 15.34
N LYS A 126 -5.10 -12.63 15.59
CA LYS A 126 -5.05 -13.20 16.95
C LYS A 126 -4.16 -12.39 17.89
N GLY A 127 -3.05 -11.85 17.38
CA GLY A 127 -2.16 -10.98 18.14
C GLY A 127 -2.87 -9.70 18.59
N ALA A 128 -3.58 -9.05 17.66
CA ALA A 128 -4.39 -7.86 17.91
C ALA A 128 -5.55 -8.14 18.88
N ALA A 129 -6.28 -9.25 18.67
CA ALA A 129 -7.42 -9.65 19.50
C ALA A 129 -7.05 -9.96 20.96
N ARG A 130 -5.80 -10.39 21.21
CA ARG A 130 -5.27 -10.58 22.58
C ARG A 130 -5.03 -9.28 23.32
N GLN A 131 -4.72 -8.20 22.60
CA GLN A 131 -4.57 -6.87 23.19
C GLN A 131 -5.94 -6.24 23.44
N ASP A 132 -6.82 -6.29 22.44
CA ASP A 132 -8.20 -5.82 22.52
C ASP A 132 -9.07 -6.54 21.47
N PRO A 133 -10.18 -7.21 21.85
CA PRO A 133 -11.08 -7.86 20.90
C PRO A 133 -11.67 -6.91 19.83
N VAL A 134 -11.87 -5.63 20.14
CA VAL A 134 -12.34 -4.62 19.18
C VAL A 134 -11.25 -4.36 18.13
N LEU A 135 -10.01 -4.21 18.58
CA LEU A 135 -8.85 -4.05 17.70
C LEU A 135 -8.66 -5.27 16.79
N GLY A 136 -8.82 -6.48 17.33
CA GLY A 136 -8.79 -7.73 16.56
C GLY A 136 -9.78 -7.71 15.39
N ARG A 137 -11.03 -7.29 15.63
CA ARG A 137 -12.05 -7.14 14.57
C ARG A 137 -11.69 -6.07 13.55
N ALA A 138 -11.16 -4.93 13.99
CA ALA A 138 -10.73 -3.86 13.09
C ALA A 138 -9.59 -4.33 12.16
N VAL A 139 -8.61 -5.03 12.71
CA VAL A 139 -7.49 -5.63 11.96
C VAL A 139 -7.98 -6.73 11.03
N ALA A 140 -8.94 -7.57 11.44
CA ALA A 140 -9.52 -8.59 10.57
C ALA A 140 -10.24 -7.98 9.36
N ALA A 141 -11.03 -6.92 9.59
CA ALA A 141 -11.69 -6.18 8.51
C ALA A 141 -10.66 -5.56 7.55
N TYR A 142 -9.59 -4.97 8.11
CA TYR A 142 -8.49 -4.41 7.32
C TYR A 142 -7.82 -5.46 6.43
N ILE A 143 -7.45 -6.62 7.01
CA ILE A 143 -6.86 -7.74 6.28
C ILE A 143 -7.81 -8.21 5.16
N GLY A 144 -9.12 -8.24 5.40
CA GLY A 144 -10.12 -8.57 4.38
C GLY A 144 -10.08 -7.60 3.20
N VAL A 145 -10.10 -6.29 3.46
CA VAL A 145 -10.11 -5.25 2.42
C VAL A 145 -8.81 -5.26 1.61
N ILE A 146 -7.65 -5.29 2.25
CA ILE A 146 -6.38 -5.31 1.51
C ILE A 146 -6.17 -6.64 0.74
N SER A 147 -6.70 -7.75 1.24
CA SER A 147 -6.74 -9.01 0.49
C SER A 147 -7.67 -8.95 -0.72
N ALA A 148 -8.80 -8.24 -0.61
CA ALA A 148 -9.67 -7.95 -1.75
C ALA A 148 -8.96 -7.06 -2.78
N MET A 149 -8.19 -6.06 -2.34
CA MET A 149 -7.35 -5.25 -3.24
C MET A 149 -6.37 -6.10 -4.03
N VAL A 150 -5.62 -7.01 -3.38
CA VAL A 150 -4.71 -7.95 -4.06
C VAL A 150 -5.48 -8.82 -5.06
N THR A 151 -6.64 -9.33 -4.67
CA THR A 151 -7.48 -10.17 -5.52
C THR A 151 -7.88 -9.42 -6.79
N VAL A 152 -8.40 -8.20 -6.65
CA VAL A 152 -8.82 -7.36 -7.78
C VAL A 152 -7.63 -6.94 -8.64
N ALA A 153 -6.49 -6.59 -8.04
CA ALA A 153 -5.26 -6.26 -8.74
C ALA A 153 -4.79 -7.41 -9.64
N ILE A 154 -4.80 -8.65 -9.14
CA ILE A 154 -4.55 -9.87 -9.94
C ILE A 154 -5.61 -10.04 -11.02
N GLY A 155 -6.88 -9.79 -10.69
CA GLY A 155 -7.99 -9.75 -11.63
C GLY A 155 -7.74 -8.89 -12.88
N THR A 156 -7.03 -7.76 -12.74
CA THR A 156 -6.72 -6.85 -13.86
C THR A 156 -5.80 -7.45 -14.92
N GLY A 157 -5.01 -8.48 -14.55
CA GLY A 157 -3.95 -9.05 -15.39
C GLY A 157 -2.79 -8.10 -15.68
N ARG A 158 -2.71 -6.92 -15.04
CA ARG A 158 -1.65 -5.94 -15.28
C ARG A 158 -0.47 -6.19 -14.34
N PRO A 159 0.75 -6.44 -14.85
CA PRO A 159 1.91 -6.77 -14.01
C PRO A 159 2.17 -5.74 -12.91
N TRP A 160 2.11 -4.44 -13.24
CA TRP A 160 2.37 -3.37 -12.28
C TRP A 160 1.29 -3.24 -11.19
N ALA A 161 0.01 -3.48 -11.51
CA ALA A 161 -1.05 -3.53 -10.50
C ALA A 161 -0.80 -4.67 -9.50
N ILE A 162 -0.42 -5.84 -10.02
CA ILE A 162 -0.16 -7.04 -9.23
C ILE A 162 1.05 -6.85 -8.32
N ILE A 163 2.18 -6.43 -8.90
CA ILE A 163 3.42 -6.19 -8.15
C ILE A 163 3.19 -5.11 -7.10
N GLY A 164 2.53 -4.00 -7.48
CA GLY A 164 2.21 -2.90 -6.58
C GLY A 164 1.36 -3.35 -5.39
N ALA A 165 0.26 -4.05 -5.65
CA ALA A 165 -0.64 -4.53 -4.62
C ALA A 165 0.00 -5.58 -3.71
N LEU A 166 0.82 -6.50 -4.24
CA LEU A 166 1.52 -7.50 -3.43
C LEU A 166 2.60 -6.90 -2.54
N LEU A 167 3.34 -5.90 -3.04
CA LEU A 167 4.33 -5.18 -2.25
C LEU A 167 3.67 -4.37 -1.13
N PHE A 168 2.56 -3.68 -1.42
CA PHE A 168 1.80 -2.98 -0.38
C PHE A 168 1.22 -3.98 0.64
N TYR A 169 0.63 -5.09 0.19
CA TYR A 169 0.16 -6.15 1.07
C TYR A 169 1.26 -6.68 2.00
N SER A 170 2.49 -6.81 1.47
CA SER A 170 3.66 -7.21 2.25
C SER A 170 4.09 -6.15 3.27
N SER A 171 4.10 -4.86 2.87
CA SER A 171 4.36 -3.74 3.79
C SER A 171 3.42 -3.76 4.99
N ASP A 172 2.12 -3.89 4.75
CA ASP A 172 1.12 -3.88 5.82
C ASP A 172 1.18 -5.14 6.67
N ALA A 173 1.51 -6.28 6.06
CA ALA A 173 1.81 -7.50 6.80
C ALA A 173 3.02 -7.30 7.73
N PHE A 174 4.06 -6.58 7.30
CA PHE A 174 5.21 -6.28 8.17
C PHE A 174 4.83 -5.36 9.33
N ILE A 175 4.00 -4.33 9.10
CA ILE A 175 3.45 -3.46 10.16
C ILE A 175 2.64 -4.28 11.16
N GLY A 176 1.69 -5.10 10.67
CA GLY A 176 0.85 -5.93 11.54
C GLY A 176 1.66 -6.97 12.30
N TRP A 177 2.67 -7.57 11.66
CA TRP A 177 3.54 -8.56 12.29
C TRP A 177 4.40 -7.95 13.41
N SER A 178 5.06 -6.81 13.14
CA SER A 178 5.89 -6.14 14.13
C SER A 178 5.08 -5.64 15.33
N ARG A 179 3.84 -5.17 15.09
CA ARG A 179 2.97 -4.62 16.14
C ARG A 179 2.28 -5.68 16.98
N PHE A 180 1.82 -6.78 16.38
CA PHE A 180 0.91 -7.73 17.03
C PHE A 180 1.49 -9.12 17.26
N VAL A 181 2.61 -9.46 16.61
CA VAL A 181 3.22 -10.81 16.72
C VAL A 181 4.61 -10.72 17.34
N LYS A 182 5.57 -10.14 16.63
CA LYS A 182 6.93 -9.89 17.12
C LYS A 182 7.68 -8.94 16.20
N GLY A 183 8.48 -8.04 16.77
CA GLY A 183 9.44 -7.25 16.01
C GLY A 183 10.52 -8.10 15.35
N PHE A 184 11.14 -7.56 14.31
CA PHE A 184 12.25 -8.20 13.60
C PHE A 184 13.29 -7.18 13.13
N ALA A 185 14.49 -7.67 12.81
CA ALA A 185 15.60 -6.81 12.40
C ALA A 185 15.26 -6.05 11.11
N ARG A 186 15.50 -4.72 11.13
CA ARG A 186 15.25 -3.82 9.99
C ARG A 186 13.79 -3.79 9.51
N GLN A 187 12.83 -4.02 10.41
CA GLN A 187 11.40 -3.98 10.09
C GLN A 187 10.98 -2.66 9.42
N ASP A 188 11.44 -1.51 9.93
CA ASP A 188 11.08 -0.20 9.40
C ASP A 188 11.54 -0.05 7.94
N LEU A 189 12.73 -0.58 7.61
CA LEU A 189 13.26 -0.59 6.25
C LEU A 189 12.45 -1.52 5.33
N ALA A 190 12.11 -2.73 5.81
CA ALA A 190 11.30 -3.67 5.05
C ALA A 190 9.91 -3.08 4.73
N ILE A 191 9.29 -2.41 5.69
CA ILE A 191 8.01 -1.69 5.55
C ILE A 191 8.16 -0.60 4.49
N ILE A 192 9.07 0.36 4.67
CA ILE A 192 9.13 1.55 3.81
C ILE A 192 9.56 1.24 2.36
N VAL A 193 10.43 0.24 2.16
CA VAL A 193 10.86 -0.19 0.82
C VAL A 193 9.70 -0.84 0.08
N THR A 194 9.02 -1.80 0.71
CA THR A 194 7.87 -2.47 0.09
C THR A 194 6.70 -1.51 -0.12
N TYR A 195 6.51 -0.56 0.78
CA TYR A 195 5.51 0.50 0.65
C TYR A 195 5.77 1.40 -0.56
N HIS A 196 6.94 2.04 -0.65
CA HIS A 196 7.24 2.95 -1.75
C HIS A 196 7.20 2.25 -3.11
N LEU A 197 7.80 1.05 -3.21
CA LEU A 197 7.75 0.28 -4.45
C LEU A 197 6.33 -0.20 -4.78
N GLY A 198 5.53 -0.53 -3.76
CA GLY A 198 4.12 -0.87 -3.91
C GLY A 198 3.31 0.28 -4.51
N GLN A 199 3.42 1.47 -3.92
CA GLN A 199 2.74 2.68 -4.38
C GLN A 199 3.16 3.08 -5.80
N ILE A 200 4.46 3.00 -6.11
CA ILE A 200 4.97 3.25 -7.46
C ILE A 200 4.38 2.22 -8.43
N GLY A 201 4.34 0.93 -8.08
CA GLY A 201 3.71 -0.10 -8.90
C GLY A 201 2.23 0.17 -9.19
N ILE A 202 1.48 0.63 -8.18
CA ILE A 202 0.09 1.04 -8.35
C ILE A 202 -0.02 2.20 -9.35
N VAL A 203 0.84 3.22 -9.29
CA VAL A 203 0.84 4.31 -10.29
C VAL A 203 1.23 3.82 -11.68
N LEU A 204 2.27 2.99 -11.78
CA LEU A 204 2.71 2.41 -13.06
C LEU A 204 1.66 1.50 -13.70
N SER A 205 0.70 0.99 -12.91
CA SER A 205 -0.41 0.20 -13.44
C SER A 205 -1.33 0.98 -14.39
N LEU A 206 -1.28 2.31 -14.38
CA LEU A 206 -2.03 3.16 -15.31
C LEU A 206 -1.36 3.30 -16.68
N LEU A 207 -0.14 2.79 -16.86
CA LEU A 207 0.53 2.82 -18.17
C LEU A 207 -0.20 1.92 -19.16
N PRO A 208 -0.34 2.34 -20.44
CA PRO A 208 -0.98 1.54 -21.48
C PRO A 208 -0.40 0.13 -21.60
N ARG A 209 -1.25 -0.85 -21.94
CA ARG A 209 -0.79 -2.20 -22.26
C ARG A 209 0.09 -2.13 -23.52
N THR A 210 1.36 -2.46 -23.39
CA THR A 210 2.29 -2.64 -24.52
C THR A 210 2.02 -3.93 -25.26
#